data_AF-A0A7K2ZJ05-F1
#
_entry.id   AF-A0A7K2ZJ05-F1
#
_cell.length_a   1.000
_cell.length_b   1.000
_cell.length_c   1.000
_cell.angle_alpha   90.00
_cell.angle_beta   90.00
_cell.angle_gamma   90.00
#
_symmetry.space_group_name_H-M   'P 1'
#
loop_
_entity.id
_entity.type
_entity.pdbx_description
1 polymer ?
#
loop_
_entity_poly.entity_id
_entity_poly.type
_entity_poly.pdbx_seq_one_letter_code
_entity_poly.pdbx_strand_id
1 'polypeptide(L)'
;DGTALGTGRLLHGADAAGKTGGDLTVGSLGRLAVTRQARGLGVGAALVRAIEDEAVRLGLTAVDLHAQTHALGFYERLGYVAYGPEFPDAGIPHRAMRRATAAA
;
A
#
# COMPACT_ATOMS: atom_id res chain seq x y z
N ASP A 1 -2.11 -8.19 24.61
CA ASP A 1 -3.51 -8.37 25.04
C ASP A 1 -4.41 -8.94 23.93
N GLY A 2 -3.91 -9.11 22.69
CA GLY A 2 -4.71 -9.60 21.57
C GLY A 2 -5.55 -8.52 20.87
N THR A 3 -5.43 -7.26 21.30
CA THR A 3 -6.16 -6.14 20.69
C THR A 3 -5.60 -5.84 19.29
N ALA A 4 -6.48 -5.77 18.28
CA ALA A 4 -6.09 -5.35 16.94
C ALA A 4 -5.74 -3.85 16.93
N LEU A 5 -4.51 -3.52 16.54
CA LEU A 5 -4.01 -2.14 16.47
C LEU A 5 -4.14 -1.51 15.07
N GLY A 6 -4.36 -2.33 14.05
CA GLY A 6 -4.51 -1.88 12.68
C GLY A 6 -4.80 -3.02 11.71
N THR A 7 -4.99 -2.66 10.45
CA THR A 7 -5.29 -3.58 9.36
C THR A 7 -4.71 -3.02 8.05
N GLY A 8 -4.51 -3.90 7.08
CA GLY A 8 -4.15 -3.59 5.71
C GLY A 8 -4.53 -4.77 4.81
N ARG A 9 -4.69 -4.52 3.51
CA ARG A 9 -5.06 -5.53 2.53
C ARG A 9 -4.13 -5.49 1.34
N LEU A 10 -3.68 -6.66 0.92
CA LEU A 10 -3.06 -6.92 -0.37
C LEU A 10 -4.10 -7.56 -1.30
N LEU A 11 -4.26 -7.03 -2.50
CA LEU A 11 -4.89 -7.71 -3.63
C LEU A 11 -3.80 -8.17 -4.61
N HIS A 12 -4.03 -9.26 -5.32
CA HIS A 12 -3.11 -9.80 -6.34
C HIS A 12 -3.90 -10.48 -7.48
N GLY A 13 -3.23 -10.80 -8.60
CA GLY A 13 -3.86 -11.44 -9.74
C GLY A 13 -5.01 -10.61 -10.34
N ALA A 14 -6.12 -11.26 -10.71
CA ALA A 14 -7.27 -10.59 -11.33
C ALA A 14 -7.88 -9.48 -10.46
N ASP A 15 -7.86 -9.64 -9.13
CA ASP A 15 -8.40 -8.66 -8.19
C ASP A 15 -7.55 -7.38 -8.10
N ALA A 16 -6.24 -7.50 -8.34
CA ALA A 16 -5.34 -6.35 -8.43
C ALA A 16 -5.35 -5.70 -9.81
N ALA A 17 -5.51 -6.49 -10.88
CA ALA A 17 -5.42 -6.03 -12.28
C ALA A 17 -6.30 -4.81 -12.57
N GLY A 18 -7.52 -4.76 -12.02
CA GLY A 18 -8.43 -3.62 -12.17
C GLY A 18 -7.94 -2.31 -11.55
N LYS A 19 -6.89 -2.37 -10.72
CA LYS A 19 -6.27 -1.22 -10.04
C LYS A 19 -4.85 -0.93 -10.54
N THR A 20 -4.21 -1.90 -11.19
CA THR A 20 -2.79 -1.84 -11.60
C THR A 20 -2.63 -1.72 -13.12
N GLY A 21 -3.69 -1.32 -13.84
CA GLY A 21 -3.65 -1.17 -15.30
C GLY A 21 -3.59 -2.51 -16.06
N GLY A 22 -4.11 -3.58 -15.47
CA GLY A 22 -4.11 -4.92 -16.05
C GLY A 22 -2.86 -5.75 -15.75
N ASP A 23 -1.87 -5.20 -15.04
CA ASP A 23 -0.64 -5.92 -14.71
C ASP A 23 -0.89 -6.94 -13.58
N LEU A 24 -0.86 -8.22 -13.95
CA LEU A 24 -1.06 -9.36 -13.04
C LEU A 24 0.14 -9.61 -12.10
N THR A 25 1.29 -8.99 -12.39
CA THR A 25 2.51 -9.14 -11.59
C THR A 25 2.60 -8.11 -10.47
N VAL A 26 1.66 -7.16 -10.39
CA VAL A 26 1.66 -6.07 -9.41
C VAL A 26 0.52 -6.27 -8.42
N GLY A 27 0.85 -6.22 -7.12
CA GLY A 27 -0.13 -6.23 -6.05
C GLY A 27 -0.71 -4.85 -5.78
N SER A 28 -1.92 -4.77 -5.22
CA SER A 28 -2.51 -3.50 -4.78
C SER A 28 -2.73 -3.48 -3.26
N LEU A 29 -2.03 -2.56 -2.59
CA LEU A 29 -2.21 -2.26 -1.18
C LEU A 29 -3.37 -1.28 -0.99
N GLY A 30 -4.27 -1.62 -0.06
CA GLY A 30 -5.33 -0.71 0.36
C GLY A 30 -5.89 -1.07 1.73
N ARG A 31 -6.95 -0.35 2.13
CA ARG A 31 -7.63 -0.52 3.42
C ARG A 31 -6.66 -0.47 4.62
N LEU A 32 -5.57 0.30 4.50
CA LEU A 32 -4.63 0.51 5.59
C LEU A 32 -5.27 1.44 6.64
N ALA A 33 -5.37 0.96 7.88
CA ALA A 33 -5.85 1.76 9.00
C ALA A 33 -5.12 1.37 10.29
N VAL A 34 -4.83 2.37 11.12
CA VAL A 34 -4.22 2.20 12.45
C VAL A 34 -5.07 2.95 13.46
N THR A 35 -5.36 2.30 14.59
CA THR A 35 -6.10 2.91 15.71
C THR A 35 -5.39 4.17 16.17
N ARG A 36 -6.16 5.18 16.63
CA ARG A 36 -5.58 6.48 17.00
C ARG A 36 -4.46 6.34 18.03
N GLN A 37 -4.64 5.46 19.01
CA GLN A 37 -3.69 5.22 20.11
C GLN A 37 -2.38 4.59 19.64
N ALA A 38 -2.38 3.87 18.52
CA ALA A 38 -1.21 3.18 17.99
C ALA A 38 -0.45 3.97 16.91
N ARG A 39 -0.93 5.16 16.55
CA ARG A 39 -0.24 6.04 15.58
C ARG A 39 1.07 6.56 16.18
N GLY A 40 2.09 6.73 15.35
CA GLY A 40 3.43 7.15 15.78
C GLY A 40 4.29 6.03 16.37
N LEU A 41 3.72 4.84 16.64
CA LEU A 41 4.45 3.70 17.22
C LEU A 41 5.03 2.74 16.17
N GLY A 42 5.01 3.11 14.90
CA GLY A 42 5.52 2.27 13.80
C GLY A 42 4.57 1.18 13.28
N VAL A 43 3.39 1.00 13.87
CA VAL A 43 2.42 -0.05 13.47
C VAL A 43 2.05 0.02 11.98
N GLY A 44 1.81 1.22 11.44
CA GLY A 44 1.49 1.37 10.01
C GLY A 44 2.63 0.92 9.10
N ALA A 45 3.88 1.23 9.46
CA ALA A 45 5.05 0.80 8.70
C ALA A 45 5.23 -0.72 8.78
N ALA A 46 4.98 -1.33 9.93
CA ALA A 46 5.02 -2.78 10.10
C ALA A 46 3.96 -3.48 9.24
N LEU A 47 2.73 -2.94 9.17
CA LEU A 47 1.66 -3.47 8.32
C LEU A 47 2.02 -3.39 6.82
N VAL A 48 2.57 -2.26 6.37
CA VAL A 48 3.00 -2.12 4.96
C VAL A 48 4.12 -3.12 4.64
N ARG A 49 5.13 -3.25 5.51
CA ARG A 49 6.22 -4.22 5.32
C ARG A 49 5.72 -5.66 5.25
N ALA A 50 4.80 -6.05 6.13
CA ALA A 50 4.21 -7.38 6.07
C ALA A 50 3.46 -7.64 4.75
N ILE A 51 2.81 -6.62 4.18
CA ILE A 51 2.19 -6.70 2.85
C ILE A 51 3.25 -6.83 1.74
N GLU A 52 4.35 -6.09 1.84
CA GLU A 52 5.46 -6.18 0.89
C GLU A 52 6.14 -7.55 0.93
N ASP A 53 6.36 -8.11 2.12
CA ASP A 53 6.92 -9.45 2.31
C ASP A 53 6.01 -10.52 1.70
N GLU A 54 4.69 -10.37 1.87
CA GLU A 54 3.70 -11.26 1.24
C GLU A 54 3.69 -11.10 -0.28
N ALA A 55 3.83 -9.88 -0.80
CA ALA A 55 3.95 -9.64 -2.23
C ALA A 55 5.19 -10.32 -2.84
N VAL A 56 6.33 -10.26 -2.15
CA VAL A 56 7.55 -11.01 -2.54
C VAL A 56 7.30 -12.51 -2.52
N ARG A 57 6.68 -13.03 -1.45
CA ARG A 57 6.36 -14.46 -1.32
C ARG A 57 5.45 -14.97 -2.44
N LEU A 58 4.54 -14.12 -2.93
CA LEU A 58 3.64 -14.40 -4.06
C LEU A 58 4.31 -14.20 -5.43
N GLY A 59 5.57 -13.77 -5.50
CA GLY A 59 6.30 -13.53 -6.74
C GLY A 59 5.86 -12.26 -7.49
N LEU A 60 5.24 -11.31 -6.79
CA LEU A 60 4.85 -10.02 -7.37
C LEU A 60 6.09 -9.14 -7.55
N THR A 61 6.11 -8.33 -8.61
CA THR A 61 7.23 -7.46 -9.00
C THR A 61 7.16 -6.05 -8.39
N ALA A 62 5.97 -5.66 -7.92
CA ALA A 62 5.74 -4.40 -7.25
C ALA A 62 4.46 -4.43 -6.41
N VAL A 63 4.35 -3.41 -5.54
CA VAL A 63 3.11 -3.06 -4.83
C VAL A 63 2.70 -1.65 -5.24
N ASP A 64 1.48 -1.52 -5.69
CA ASP A 64 0.79 -0.25 -5.98
C ASP A 64 -0.17 0.14 -4.87
N LEU A 65 -0.38 1.44 -4.72
CA LEU A 65 -1.43 1.98 -3.87
C LEU A 65 -1.93 3.33 -4.36
N HIS A 66 -3.11 3.69 -3.90
CA HIS A 66 -3.65 5.05 -4.02
C HIS A 66 -3.56 5.71 -2.65
N ALA A 67 -2.57 6.58 -2.46
CA ALA A 67 -2.37 7.29 -1.21
C ALA A 67 -3.19 8.56 -1.18
N GLN A 68 -3.86 8.83 -0.06
CA GLN A 68 -4.35 10.18 0.25
C GLN A 68 -3.16 11.13 0.27
N THR A 69 -3.30 12.34 -0.29
CA THR A 69 -2.16 13.26 -0.47
C THR A 69 -1.48 13.67 0.84
N HIS A 70 -2.23 13.72 1.95
CA HIS A 70 -1.64 13.98 3.27
C HIS A 70 -0.78 12.82 3.81
N ALA A 71 -0.87 11.63 3.20
CA ALA A 71 -0.14 10.43 3.59
C ALA A 71 1.07 10.13 2.67
N LEU A 72 1.37 10.96 1.67
CA LEU A 72 2.49 10.72 0.73
C LEU A 72 3.82 10.57 1.47
N GLY A 73 4.14 11.51 2.36
CA GLY A 73 5.38 11.46 3.16
C GLY A 73 5.50 10.24 4.08
N PHE A 74 4.40 9.52 4.36
CA PHE A 74 4.47 8.23 5.03
C PHE A 74 4.97 7.13 4.08
N TYR A 75 4.41 7.05 2.88
CA TYR A 75 4.78 6.03 1.89
C TYR A 75 6.13 6.32 1.21
N GLU A 76 6.48 7.59 0.99
CA GLU A 76 7.79 8.01 0.47
C GLU A 76 8.94 7.51 1.37
N ARG A 77 8.78 7.63 2.70
CA ARG A 77 9.76 7.08 3.66
C ARG A 77 9.85 5.56 3.66
N LEU A 78 8.86 4.87 3.10
CA LEU A 78 8.87 3.43 2.88
C LEU A 78 9.40 3.06 1.48
N GLY A 79 9.77 4.04 0.66
CA GLY A 79 10.35 3.84 -0.66
C GLY A 79 9.33 3.78 -1.81
N TYR A 80 8.08 4.16 -1.55
CA TYR A 80 7.10 4.33 -2.63
C TYR A 80 7.34 5.64 -3.38
N VAL A 81 7.17 5.58 -4.70
CA VAL A 81 7.31 6.74 -5.58
C VAL A 81 5.94 7.07 -6.18
N ALA A 82 5.53 8.33 -6.04
CA ALA A 82 4.28 8.80 -6.64
C ALA A 82 4.40 8.96 -8.17
N TYR A 83 3.33 8.63 -8.90
CA TYR A 83 3.27 8.77 -10.36
C TYR A 83 1.88 9.23 -10.82
N GLY A 84 1.78 9.64 -12.09
CA GLY A 84 0.54 10.15 -12.69
C GLY A 84 0.14 11.54 -12.17
N PRO A 85 -1.09 12.01 -12.43
CA PRO A 85 -1.69 13.20 -11.83
C PRO A 85 -2.35 12.90 -10.48
N GLU A 86 -2.69 13.95 -9.72
CA GLU A 86 -3.62 13.82 -8.58
C GLU A 86 -5.03 13.51 -9.08
N PHE A 87 -5.79 12.70 -8.34
CA PHE A 87 -7.17 12.38 -8.66
C PHE A 87 -8.05 12.30 -7.40
N PRO A 88 -9.35 12.59 -7.50
CA PRO A 88 -10.28 12.41 -6.39
C PRO A 88 -10.65 10.93 -6.22
N ASP A 89 -10.67 10.45 -4.97
CA ASP A 89 -11.28 9.18 -4.59
C ASP A 89 -12.07 9.40 -3.29
N ALA A 90 -13.38 9.09 -3.32
CA ALA A 90 -14.34 9.37 -2.27
C ALA A 90 -14.32 10.84 -1.75
N GLY A 91 -14.06 11.80 -2.63
CA GLY A 91 -14.00 13.23 -2.29
C GLY A 91 -12.70 13.67 -1.62
N ILE A 92 -11.69 12.79 -1.54
CA ILE A 92 -10.37 13.10 -0.98
C ILE A 92 -9.33 13.06 -2.11
N PRO A 93 -8.39 14.01 -2.17
CA PRO A 93 -7.31 13.99 -3.16
C PRO A 93 -6.34 12.83 -2.90
N HIS A 94 -6.01 12.10 -3.97
CA HIS A 94 -5.12 10.94 -3.95
C HIS A 94 -4.05 11.03 -5.05
N ARG A 95 -2.95 10.31 -4.83
CA ARG A 95 -1.91 10.03 -5.82
C ARG A 95 -1.69 8.53 -5.90
N ALA A 96 -1.45 8.03 -7.12
CA ALA A 96 -0.95 6.68 -7.29
C ALA A 96 0.52 6.62 -6.88
N MET A 97 0.93 5.56 -6.18
CA MET A 97 2.31 5.33 -5.79
C MET A 97 2.67 3.86 -5.97
N ARG A 98 3.91 3.62 -6.40
CA ARG A 98 4.44 2.27 -6.62
C ARG A 98 5.76 2.08 -5.88
N ARG A 99 5.99 0.87 -5.39
CA ARG A 99 7.31 0.40 -4.96
C ARG A 99 7.59 -0.95 -5.60
N ALA A 100 8.77 -1.10 -6.22
CA ALA A 100 9.23 -2.40 -6.71
C ALA A 100 9.55 -3.32 -5.53
N THR A 101 9.18 -4.59 -5.63
CA THR A 101 9.66 -5.60 -4.70
C THR A 101 11.11 -5.92 -5.06
N ALA A 102 11.97 -6.13 -4.05
CA ALA A 102 13.26 -6.73 -4.34
C ALA A 102 13.00 -8.21 -4.66
N ALA A 103 13.50 -8.68 -5.81
CA ALA A 103 13.51 -10.12 -6.08
C ALA A 103 14.27 -10.82 -4.93
N ALA A 104 13.70 -11.89 -4.40
CA ALA A 104 14.37 -12.78 -3.46
C ALA A 104 15.54 -13.50 -4.14
#